data_AF-A0A5B7IAM1-F1
#
_entry.id   AF-A0A5B7IAM1-F1
#
_cell.length_a   1.000
_cell.length_b   1.000
_cell.length_c   1.000
_cell.angle_alpha   90.00
_cell.angle_beta   90.00
_cell.angle_gamma   90.00
#
_symmetry.space_group_name_H-M   'P 1'
#
loop_
_entity.id
_entity.type
_entity.pdbx_description
1 polymer ?
#
loop_
_entity_poly.entity_id
_entity_poly.type
_entity_poly.pdbx_seq_one_letter_code
_entity_poly.pdbx_strand_id
1 'polypeptide(L)'
;MEHITYQTNLYATQKDINTTFKTTSDKVMNFVAILLYMGIIPANAVEDYWSMRTRIPQVADLMSSKRFWLMKRLIHFNDNSNTPGSIDRFFKVRPLFTFLSTAFRKEAQTPRQSVDEIMVAYKGKKAGNLRQYIQNRPHKW
;
A
#
# COMPACT_ATOMS: atom_id res chain seq x y z
N MET A 1 -10.45 -8.01 2.00
CA MET A 1 -10.63 -6.70 1.34
C MET A 1 -11.54 -5.78 2.11
N GLU A 2 -12.68 -6.27 2.62
CA GLU A 2 -13.64 -5.47 3.44
C GLU A 2 -13.01 -4.56 4.49
N HIS A 3 -12.07 -5.07 5.30
CA HIS A 3 -11.38 -4.26 6.30
C HIS A 3 -10.70 -3.02 5.70
N ILE A 4 -9.97 -3.20 4.59
CA ILE A 4 -9.25 -2.11 3.92
C ILE A 4 -10.25 -1.11 3.33
N THR A 5 -11.33 -1.61 2.73
CA THR A 5 -12.43 -0.79 2.19
C THR A 5 -13.03 0.10 3.26
N TYR A 6 -13.42 -0.49 4.40
CA TYR A 6 -14.00 0.23 5.53
C TYR A 6 -13.04 1.30 6.06
N GLN A 7 -11.80 0.92 6.36
CA GLN A 7 -10.81 1.84 6.92
C GLN A 7 -10.43 2.97 5.96
N THR A 8 -10.40 2.69 4.64
CA THR A 8 -10.15 3.70 3.61
C THR A 8 -11.29 4.71 3.50
N ASN A 9 -12.55 4.26 3.56
CA ASN A 9 -13.71 5.16 3.58
C ASN A 9 -13.76 5.99 4.87
N LEU A 10 -13.52 5.36 6.03
CA LEU A 10 -13.44 6.05 7.31
C LEU A 10 -12.34 7.11 7.32
N TYR A 11 -11.16 6.79 6.79
CA TYR A 11 -10.07 7.76 6.71
C TYR A 11 -10.42 8.97 5.83
N ALA A 12 -11.14 8.75 4.73
CA ALA A 12 -11.58 9.85 3.88
C ALA A 12 -12.48 10.83 4.66
N THR A 13 -13.44 10.34 5.45
CA THR A 13 -14.34 11.19 6.25
C THR A 13 -13.61 11.86 7.42
N GLN A 14 -12.63 11.18 8.03
CA GLN A 14 -11.76 11.77 9.05
C GLN A 14 -10.88 12.90 8.49
N LYS A 15 -10.53 12.83 7.20
CA LYS A 15 -9.71 13.84 6.54
C LYS A 15 -10.51 15.04 6.08
N ASP A 16 -11.73 14.80 5.61
CA ASP A 16 -12.65 15.81 5.15
C ASP A 16 -14.09 15.31 5.36
N ILE A 17 -14.81 15.95 6.28
CA ILE A 17 -16.19 15.61 6.62
C ILE A 17 -17.14 15.78 5.43
N ASN A 18 -16.79 16.66 4.48
CA ASN A 18 -17.57 16.93 3.28
C ASN A 18 -17.15 16.07 2.10
N THR A 19 -16.29 15.07 2.31
CA THR A 19 -15.79 14.23 1.24
C THR A 19 -16.92 13.48 0.54
N THR A 20 -16.89 13.49 -0.78
CA THR A 20 -17.74 12.63 -1.62
C THR A 20 -17.04 11.32 -1.98
N PHE A 21 -15.81 11.12 -1.50
CA PHE A 21 -15.06 9.90 -1.77
C PHE A 21 -15.74 8.70 -1.11
N LYS A 22 -16.04 7.70 -1.93
CA LYS A 22 -16.41 6.36 -1.49
C LYS A 22 -15.68 5.34 -2.35
N THR A 23 -15.33 4.21 -1.76
CA THR A 23 -14.76 3.05 -2.44
C THR A 23 -15.46 1.77 -2.01
N THR A 24 -15.37 0.74 -2.85
CA THR A 24 -15.87 -0.62 -2.61
C THR A 24 -14.71 -1.60 -2.60
N SER A 25 -14.95 -2.81 -2.12
CA SER A 25 -13.94 -3.88 -2.11
C SER A 25 -13.41 -4.21 -3.51
N ASP A 26 -14.26 -4.20 -4.53
CA ASP A 26 -13.82 -4.40 -5.92
C ASP A 26 -12.88 -3.28 -6.40
N LYS A 27 -13.16 -2.03 -6.05
CA LYS A 27 -12.29 -0.90 -6.41
C LYS A 27 -10.95 -0.95 -5.66
N VAL A 28 -10.95 -1.43 -4.42
CA VAL A 28 -9.70 -1.68 -3.67
C VAL A 28 -8.93 -2.84 -4.30
N MET A 29 -9.62 -3.91 -4.71
CA MET A 29 -9.02 -5.05 -5.41
C MET A 29 -8.38 -4.62 -6.74
N ASN A 30 -9.10 -3.83 -7.55
CA ASN A 30 -8.56 -3.27 -8.80
C ASN A 30 -7.32 -2.39 -8.54
N PHE A 31 -7.33 -1.59 -7.47
CA PHE A 31 -6.18 -0.80 -7.09
C PHE A 31 -4.96 -1.68 -6.75
N VAL A 32 -5.14 -2.76 -6.00
CA VAL A 32 -4.08 -3.73 -5.69
C VAL A 32 -3.61 -4.45 -6.96
N ALA A 33 -4.52 -4.86 -7.84
CA ALA A 33 -4.20 -5.50 -9.10
C ALA A 33 -3.34 -4.59 -10.00
N ILE A 34 -3.69 -3.30 -10.08
CA ILE A 34 -2.88 -2.30 -10.79
C ILE A 34 -1.48 -2.20 -10.18
N LEU A 35 -1.35 -2.12 -8.85
CA LEU A 35 -0.04 -2.06 -8.19
C LEU A 35 0.84 -3.29 -8.50
N LEU A 36 0.24 -4.49 -8.49
CA LEU A 36 0.93 -5.72 -8.85
C LEU A 36 1.37 -5.71 -10.33
N TYR A 37 0.47 -5.30 -11.23
CA TYR A 37 0.77 -5.20 -12.66
C TYR A 37 1.92 -4.23 -12.92
N MET A 38 1.92 -3.04 -12.29
CA MET A 38 2.99 -2.05 -12.42
C MET A 38 4.35 -2.57 -11.93
N GLY A 39 4.36 -3.52 -11.00
CA GLY A 39 5.58 -4.19 -10.55
C GLY A 39 6.12 -5.20 -11.56
N ILE A 40 5.25 -5.78 -12.38
CA ILE A 40 5.61 -6.76 -13.43
C ILE A 40 6.01 -6.05 -14.72
N ILE A 41 5.23 -5.05 -15.13
CA ILE A 41 5.42 -4.29 -16.37
C ILE A 41 5.62 -2.82 -16.03
N PRO A 42 6.84 -2.42 -15.65
CA PRO A 42 7.14 -1.04 -15.26
C PRO A 42 7.12 -0.10 -16.47
N ALA A 43 6.48 1.05 -16.32
CA ALA A 43 6.60 2.19 -17.22
C ALA A 43 7.61 3.21 -16.69
N ASN A 44 8.06 4.13 -17.55
CA ASN A 44 9.02 5.19 -17.17
C ASN A 44 8.44 6.12 -16.09
N ALA A 45 7.19 6.54 -16.27
CA ALA A 45 6.42 7.28 -15.28
C ALA A 45 5.08 6.57 -14.97
N VAL A 46 4.51 6.83 -13.79
CA VAL A 46 3.20 6.27 -13.41
C VAL A 46 2.09 6.83 -14.30
N GLU A 47 2.25 8.04 -14.81
CA GLU A 47 1.29 8.68 -15.71
C GLU A 47 1.22 7.99 -17.08
N ASP A 48 2.31 7.34 -17.50
CA ASP A 48 2.43 6.74 -18.83
C ASP A 48 1.44 5.60 -19.05
N TYR A 49 1.00 4.89 -18.00
CA TYR A 49 -0.02 3.85 -18.11
C TYR A 49 -1.35 4.37 -18.66
N TRP A 50 -1.65 5.66 -18.48
CA TRP A 50 -2.87 6.32 -18.96
C TRP A 50 -2.64 7.28 -20.14
N SER A 51 -1.39 7.52 -20.53
CA SER A 51 -1.03 8.42 -21.64
C SER A 51 -1.50 7.87 -22.98
N MET A 52 -1.91 8.74 -23.92
CA MET A 52 -2.44 8.30 -25.23
C MET A 52 -1.46 7.45 -26.03
N ARG A 53 -0.16 7.74 -25.98
CA ARG A 53 0.86 7.05 -26.79
C ARG A 53 1.36 5.74 -26.17
N THR A 54 1.30 5.62 -24.85
CA THR A 54 1.85 4.50 -24.07
C THR A 54 0.78 3.81 -23.23
N ARG A 55 -0.49 4.02 -23.57
CA ARG A 55 -1.64 3.51 -22.81
C ARG A 55 -1.50 2.01 -22.62
N ILE A 56 -1.68 1.57 -21.38
CA ILE A 56 -1.80 0.14 -21.04
C ILE A 56 -3.26 -0.13 -20.67
N PRO A 57 -4.08 -0.74 -21.56
CA PRO A 57 -5.50 -0.98 -21.33
C PRO A 57 -5.79 -1.71 -20.02
N GLN A 58 -4.96 -2.71 -19.68
CA GLN A 58 -5.07 -3.51 -18.45
C GLN A 58 -5.04 -2.65 -17.18
N VAL A 59 -4.40 -1.47 -17.21
CA VAL A 59 -4.39 -0.52 -16.10
C VAL A 59 -5.45 0.56 -16.31
N ALA A 60 -5.45 1.15 -17.50
CA ALA A 60 -6.21 2.35 -17.79
C ALA A 60 -7.73 2.14 -17.88
N ASP A 61 -8.18 0.92 -18.20
CA ASP A 61 -9.59 0.56 -18.26
C ASP A 61 -10.13 0.13 -16.88
N LEU A 62 -9.29 -0.41 -15.99
CA LEU A 62 -9.68 -0.81 -14.64
C LEU A 62 -9.92 0.39 -13.72
N MET A 63 -9.16 1.47 -13.89
CA MET A 63 -9.27 2.67 -13.05
C MET A 63 -8.68 3.88 -13.78
N SER A 64 -9.33 5.04 -13.69
CA SER A 64 -8.77 6.28 -14.24
C SER A 64 -7.56 6.77 -13.42
N SER A 65 -6.60 7.46 -14.07
CA SER A 65 -5.41 8.03 -13.41
C SER A 65 -5.78 8.89 -12.20
N LYS A 66 -6.78 9.77 -12.33
CA LYS A 66 -7.28 10.61 -11.24
C LYS A 66 -7.77 9.77 -10.06
N ARG A 67 -8.50 8.66 -10.33
CA ARG A 67 -8.99 7.78 -9.28
C ARG A 67 -7.85 6.99 -8.63
N PHE A 68 -6.88 6.51 -9.40
CA PHE A 68 -5.70 5.83 -8.87
C PHE A 68 -4.91 6.71 -7.90
N TRP A 69 -4.62 7.96 -8.28
CA TRP A 69 -3.92 8.90 -7.41
C TRP A 69 -4.72 9.24 -6.14
N LEU A 70 -6.03 9.36 -6.26
CA LEU A 70 -6.91 9.58 -5.11
C LEU A 70 -6.91 8.37 -4.15
N MET A 71 -7.04 7.15 -4.70
CA MET A 71 -6.92 5.90 -3.93
C MET A 71 -5.55 5.81 -3.23
N LYS A 72 -4.46 6.09 -3.94
CA LYS A 72 -3.09 6.06 -3.39
C LYS A 72 -2.89 7.03 -2.22
N ARG A 73 -3.62 8.15 -2.19
CA ARG A 73 -3.59 9.13 -1.08
C ARG A 73 -4.45 8.71 0.10
N LEU A 74 -5.55 8.01 -0.14
CA LEU A 74 -6.58 7.71 0.86
C LEU A 74 -6.52 6.28 1.40
N ILE A 75 -5.82 5.36 0.75
CA ILE A 75 -5.73 3.96 1.20
C ILE A 75 -5.29 3.91 2.67
N HIS A 76 -6.08 3.20 3.47
CA HIS A 76 -5.89 3.16 4.92
C HIS A 76 -6.25 1.79 5.49
N PHE A 77 -5.61 1.43 6.60
CA PHE A 77 -5.70 0.07 7.14
C PHE A 77 -6.10 0.02 8.62
N ASN A 78 -6.22 1.15 9.31
CA ASN A 78 -6.58 1.18 10.73
C ASN A 78 -7.27 2.49 11.10
N ASP A 79 -8.04 2.53 12.18
CA ASP A 79 -8.74 3.75 12.58
C ASP A 79 -7.78 4.73 13.28
N ASN A 80 -7.64 5.96 12.75
CA ASN A 80 -6.77 6.95 13.36
C ASN A 80 -7.25 7.42 14.74
N SER A 81 -8.54 7.30 15.07
CA SER A 81 -9.07 7.66 16.39
C SER A 81 -8.37 6.91 17.53
N ASN A 82 -7.88 5.71 17.22
CA ASN A 82 -7.18 4.82 18.15
C ASN A 82 -5.65 5.04 18.18
N THR A 83 -5.11 5.97 17.37
CA THR A 83 -3.66 6.25 17.31
C THR A 83 -3.09 6.84 18.62
N PRO A 84 -3.74 7.83 19.27
CA PRO A 84 -3.15 8.51 20.43
C PRO A 84 -2.79 7.58 21.61
N GLY A 85 -3.49 6.45 21.75
CA GLY A 85 -3.24 5.46 22.80
C GLY A 85 -2.21 4.38 22.43
N SER A 86 -1.66 4.39 21.22
CA SER A 86 -0.80 3.31 20.73
C SER A 86 0.68 3.62 20.87
N ILE A 87 1.42 2.70 21.52
CA ILE A 87 2.90 2.68 21.50
C ILE A 87 3.46 1.97 20.26
N ASP A 88 2.60 1.34 19.44
CA ASP A 88 3.02 0.62 18.24
C ASP A 88 3.36 1.58 17.11
N ARG A 89 4.66 1.71 16.80
CA ARG A 89 5.14 2.55 15.68
C ARG A 89 4.58 2.13 14.32
N PHE A 90 4.10 0.89 14.18
CA PHE A 90 3.49 0.38 12.95
C PHE A 90 1.96 0.36 12.99
N PHE A 91 1.34 1.00 13.99
CA PHE A 91 -0.11 0.97 14.23
C PHE A 91 -0.96 1.11 12.96
N LYS A 92 -0.61 2.05 12.07
CA LYS A 92 -1.36 2.34 10.84
C LYS A 92 -1.35 1.22 9.80
N VAL A 93 -0.37 0.34 9.84
CA VAL A 93 -0.23 -0.80 8.90
C VAL A 93 -0.29 -2.15 9.62
N ARG A 94 -0.38 -2.15 10.96
CA ARG A 94 -0.42 -3.37 11.78
C ARG A 94 -1.47 -4.37 11.30
N PRO A 95 -2.71 -3.99 10.96
CA PRO A 95 -3.69 -4.95 10.47
C PRO A 95 -3.23 -5.67 9.20
N LEU A 96 -2.57 -4.96 8.27
CA LEU A 96 -2.03 -5.56 7.05
C LEU A 96 -0.94 -6.59 7.37
N PHE A 97 -0.01 -6.28 8.26
CA PHE A 97 1.02 -7.22 8.68
C PHE A 97 0.44 -8.46 9.35
N THR A 98 -0.58 -8.29 10.19
CA THR A 98 -1.29 -9.41 10.81
C THR A 98 -1.96 -10.29 9.75
N PHE A 99 -2.69 -9.70 8.79
CA PHE A 99 -3.34 -10.48 7.72
C PHE A 99 -2.33 -11.27 6.87
N LEU A 100 -1.23 -10.64 6.47
CA LEU A 100 -0.18 -11.30 5.69
C LEU A 100 0.49 -12.42 6.50
N SER A 101 0.82 -12.16 7.77
CA SER A 101 1.44 -13.16 8.64
C SER A 101 0.52 -14.35 8.86
N THR A 102 -0.77 -14.12 9.11
CA THR A 102 -1.76 -15.18 9.25
C THR A 102 -1.93 -15.98 7.97
N ALA A 103 -1.93 -15.32 6.80
CA ALA A 103 -2.03 -16.01 5.52
C ALA A 103 -0.79 -16.87 5.24
N PHE A 104 0.41 -16.31 5.36
CA PHE A 104 1.66 -17.02 5.05
C PHE A 104 1.94 -18.19 6.00
N ARG A 105 1.52 -18.10 7.26
CA ARG A 105 1.66 -19.21 8.22
C ARG A 105 0.76 -20.41 7.93
N LYS A 106 -0.24 -20.28 7.04
CA LYS A 106 -1.06 -21.41 6.60
C LYS A 106 -0.35 -22.28 5.56
N GLU A 107 0.67 -21.74 4.90
CA GLU A 107 1.45 -22.48 3.91
C GLU A 107 2.37 -23.49 4.60
N ALA A 108 2.49 -24.67 4.00
CA ALA A 108 3.33 -25.75 4.52
C ALA A 108 4.81 -25.32 4.55
N GLN A 109 5.47 -25.56 5.68
CA GLN A 109 6.87 -25.20 5.86
C GLN A 109 7.79 -26.31 5.32
N THR A 110 8.87 -25.91 4.64
CA THR A 110 9.95 -26.83 4.24
C THR A 110 10.95 -27.02 5.38
N PRO A 111 11.59 -28.20 5.51
CA PRO A 111 12.55 -28.46 6.59
C PRO A 111 13.86 -27.68 6.48
N ARG A 112 14.17 -27.12 5.30
CA ARG A 112 15.32 -26.24 5.09
C ARG A 112 14.80 -24.83 4.84
N GLN A 113 15.22 -23.89 5.68
CA GLN A 113 14.83 -22.50 5.60
C GLN A 113 16.07 -21.61 5.76
N SER A 114 16.05 -20.48 5.07
CA SER A 114 17.05 -19.43 5.22
C SER A 114 16.32 -18.16 5.64
N VAL A 115 16.87 -17.47 6.64
CA VAL A 115 16.35 -16.20 7.14
C VAL A 115 17.36 -15.14 6.79
N ASP A 116 16.90 -14.09 6.12
CA ASP A 116 17.70 -12.92 5.78
C ASP A 116 16.84 -11.67 5.92
N GLU A 117 17.50 -10.52 6.01
CA GLU A 117 16.86 -9.23 6.17
C GLU A 117 16.62 -8.59 4.80
N ILE A 118 15.39 -8.10 4.60
CA ILE A 118 15.05 -7.26 3.44
C ILE A 118 14.85 -5.81 3.89
N MET A 119 15.41 -4.89 3.12
CA MET A 119 15.28 -3.45 3.34
C MET A 119 14.32 -2.86 2.33
N VAL A 120 13.35 -2.07 2.81
CA VAL A 120 12.48 -1.26 1.97
C VAL A 120 13.01 0.17 1.97
N ALA A 121 13.50 0.61 0.81
CA ALA A 121 14.11 1.93 0.68
C ALA A 121 13.10 3.04 1.01
N TYR A 122 13.46 3.94 1.92
CA TYR A 122 12.57 5.03 2.33
C TYR A 122 13.33 6.32 2.70
N LYS A 123 13.24 7.31 1.81
CA LYS A 123 13.89 8.62 1.99
C LYS A 123 13.08 9.63 2.82
N GLY A 124 11.85 9.30 3.21
CA GLY A 124 11.01 10.22 3.98
C GLY A 124 11.42 10.38 5.45
N LYS A 125 10.84 11.37 6.14
CA LYS A 125 11.13 11.67 7.56
C LYS A 125 10.25 10.91 8.54
N LYS A 126 9.08 10.41 8.11
CA LYS A 126 8.06 9.82 9.01
C LYS A 126 8.49 8.51 9.70
N ALA A 127 9.51 7.84 9.19
CA ALA A 127 10.04 6.63 9.81
C ALA A 127 10.84 6.93 11.09
N GLY A 128 11.27 8.19 11.30
CA GLY A 128 12.11 8.56 12.44
C GLY A 128 13.31 7.63 12.60
N ASN A 129 13.49 7.07 13.80
CA ASN A 129 14.59 6.17 14.13
C ASN A 129 14.44 4.74 13.55
N LEU A 130 13.35 4.44 12.82
CA LEU A 130 13.22 3.17 12.07
C LEU A 130 14.03 3.20 10.76
N ARG A 131 14.35 4.39 10.25
CA ARG A 131 15.17 4.51 9.04
C ARG A 131 16.63 4.26 9.42
N GLN A 132 17.22 3.24 8.83
CA GLN A 132 18.62 2.87 9.06
C GLN A 132 19.44 3.17 7.81
N TYR A 133 20.66 3.68 8.01
CA TYR A 133 21.64 3.81 6.95
C TYR A 133 22.50 2.55 6.90
N ILE A 134 22.56 1.90 5.74
CA ILE A 134 23.40 0.72 5.55
C ILE A 134 24.37 0.98 4.40
N GLN A 135 25.64 1.22 4.76
CA GLN A 135 26.67 1.67 3.82
C GLN A 135 26.87 0.72 2.63
N ASN A 136 26.73 -0.59 2.86
CA ASN A 136 27.05 -1.65 1.90
C ASN A 136 25.83 -2.15 1.09
N ARG A 137 24.69 -1.44 1.11
CA ARG A 137 23.50 -1.81 0.31
C ARG A 137 23.35 -0.87 -0.90
N PRO A 138 22.80 -1.36 -2.03
CA PRO A 138 22.53 -0.54 -3.23
C PRO A 138 21.61 0.65 -2.94
N HIS A 139 20.63 0.44 -2.05
CA HIS A 139 19.79 1.48 -1.49
C HIS A 139 20.19 1.71 -0.02
N LYS A 140 20.91 2.80 0.22
CA LYS A 140 21.50 3.12 1.53
C LYS A 140 20.50 3.65 2.57
N TRP A 141 19.26 3.93 2.16
CA TRP A 141 18.20 4.59 2.96
C TRP A 141 16.85 3.94 2.68
#